data_AF-A0A7X0R2E0-F1
#
_entry.id   AF-A0A7X0R2E0-F1
#
_cell.length_a   1.000
_cell.length_b   1.000
_cell.length_c   1.000
_cell.angle_alpha   90.00
_cell.angle_beta   90.00
_cell.angle_gamma   90.00
#
_symmetry.space_group_name_H-M   'P 1'
#
loop_
_entity.id
_entity.type
_entity.pdbx_description
1 polymer ?
#
loop_
_entity_poly.entity_id
_entity_poly.type
_entity_poly.pdbx_seq_one_letter_code
_entity_poly.pdbx_strand_id
1 'polypeptide(L)'
;MLFIREMLKALTKVSIGLGAVLLMFSCSKDMENVTPSSDFSSSSLDAAKAASLTSPVTVSALSTTDGKTWQFTVQKTAEGNVANIGSLLLTLTGCDDQQIALTSANVVSASVTGSLVQSLAPSFKEGNGSACDMSAVTGYLRLSDFQEKLTDGRVYTIRFTLSQAIQVKSATVWTRISNACHTTTVSGPGCDVMDLCGEGQGAFHKAGSWNGQTVTLGGYTYTEAEGLAIMTPNGNSAGGLKDARAAFSQGATVLLNRQMGYISANAYAAELATIDAYLSTLNKLTSYSIVDMPTGNAAAKAAAGYIGDNIKCEEGE
;
A
#
# COMPACT_ATOMS: atom_id res chain seq x y z
N MET A 1 33.75 19.63 -48.00
CA MET A 1 34.52 20.26 -46.92
C MET A 1 33.82 19.87 -45.62
N LEU A 2 34.11 18.74 -44.98
CA LEU A 2 35.39 18.28 -44.39
C LEU A 2 35.96 19.31 -43.41
N PHE A 3 36.41 18.85 -42.22
CA PHE A 3 36.62 19.57 -40.93
C PHE A 3 35.35 19.51 -40.07
N ILE A 4 35.21 18.71 -39.00
CA ILE A 4 36.16 18.34 -37.94
C ILE A 4 35.90 16.87 -37.52
N ARG A 5 36.72 15.97 -38.05
CA ARG A 5 37.14 14.71 -37.39
C ARG A 5 38.34 15.07 -36.51
N GLU A 6 38.66 14.23 -35.53
CA GLU A 6 39.88 14.26 -34.69
C GLU A 6 39.80 15.10 -33.40
N MET A 7 39.21 14.53 -32.34
CA MET A 7 39.84 14.57 -31.02
C MET A 7 40.01 13.15 -30.52
N LEU A 8 41.18 12.60 -30.88
CA LEU A 8 42.16 12.00 -29.95
C LEU A 8 41.54 11.19 -28.79
N LYS A 9 41.49 9.86 -28.84
CA LYS A 9 42.64 8.95 -28.66
C LYS A 9 43.61 9.41 -27.56
N ALA A 10 43.24 9.20 -26.30
CA ALA A 10 44.19 9.00 -25.21
C ALA A 10 43.49 8.38 -24.01
N LEU A 11 43.57 7.06 -23.85
CA LEU A 11 43.73 6.41 -22.53
C LEU A 11 44.13 4.94 -22.73
N THR A 12 45.39 4.86 -23.12
CA THR A 12 46.43 3.89 -22.80
C THR A 12 46.13 2.95 -21.63
N LYS A 13 46.17 1.64 -21.94
CA LYS A 13 46.76 0.52 -21.19
C LYS A 13 47.23 0.78 -19.74
N VAL A 14 46.57 0.13 -18.78
CA VAL A 14 47.07 -0.27 -17.44
C VAL A 14 46.14 -1.41 -16.99
N SER A 15 46.50 -2.60 -16.53
CA SER A 15 47.74 -3.35 -16.30
C SER A 15 47.30 -4.80 -16.00
N ILE A 16 47.93 -5.78 -16.64
CA ILE A 16 47.86 -7.20 -16.25
C ILE A 16 48.64 -7.33 -14.93
N GLY A 17 47.94 -7.68 -13.85
CA GLY A 17 48.53 -7.92 -12.53
C GLY A 17 48.31 -9.37 -12.11
N LEU A 18 49.25 -10.23 -12.49
CA LEU A 18 49.42 -11.58 -11.97
C LEU A 18 49.86 -11.46 -10.50
N GLY A 19 48.98 -11.78 -9.56
CA GLY A 19 49.23 -11.72 -8.12
C GLY A 19 48.85 -13.01 -7.43
N ALA A 20 49.63 -14.07 -7.68
CA ALA A 20 49.64 -15.25 -6.83
C ALA A 20 50.35 -14.91 -5.52
N VAL A 21 49.60 -14.76 -4.44
CA VAL A 21 50.15 -14.76 -3.07
C VAL A 21 49.47 -15.89 -2.31
N LEU A 22 50.22 -16.99 -2.19
CA LEU A 22 50.03 -18.00 -1.18
C LEU A 22 50.19 -17.35 0.21
N LEU A 23 49.14 -17.42 1.03
CA LEU A 23 49.28 -17.36 2.48
C LEU A 23 48.74 -18.67 3.06
N MET A 24 49.64 -19.63 3.21
CA MET A 24 49.43 -20.75 4.10
C MET A 24 49.67 -20.29 5.53
N PHE A 25 48.59 -19.95 6.25
CA PHE A 25 48.60 -19.96 7.70
C PHE A 25 48.04 -21.30 8.16
N SER A 26 48.96 -22.20 8.52
CA SER A 26 48.67 -23.38 9.33
C SER A 26 48.35 -22.91 10.75
N CYS A 27 47.06 -22.81 11.07
CA CYS A 27 46.61 -22.81 12.46
C CYS A 27 46.46 -24.27 12.89
N SER A 28 47.49 -24.84 13.53
CA SER A 28 47.29 -25.97 14.43
C SER A 28 46.79 -25.41 15.77
N LYS A 29 45.47 -25.50 15.99
CA LYS A 29 44.91 -25.49 17.34
C LYS A 29 43.81 -26.53 17.40
N ASP A 30 43.84 -27.22 18.53
CA ASP A 30 43.01 -28.34 18.91
C ASP A 30 41.56 -28.17 18.43
N MET A 31 41.08 -29.16 17.66
CA MET A 31 39.66 -29.30 17.38
C MET A 31 38.97 -29.69 18.69
N GLU A 32 38.55 -28.70 19.47
CA GLU A 32 37.39 -28.91 20.34
C GLU A 32 36.24 -29.40 19.45
N ASN A 33 35.63 -30.50 19.87
CA ASN A 33 34.43 -31.02 19.25
C ASN A 33 33.30 -30.01 19.47
N VAL A 34 33.20 -29.02 18.58
CA VAL A 34 32.12 -28.05 18.59
C VAL A 34 30.89 -28.77 18.08
N THR A 35 30.04 -29.22 18.99
CA THR A 35 28.68 -29.64 18.64
C THR A 35 28.00 -28.40 18.04
N PRO A 36 27.66 -28.38 16.74
CA PRO A 36 27.03 -27.21 16.14
C PRO A 36 25.74 -26.91 16.91
N SER A 37 25.57 -25.68 17.36
CA SER A 37 24.30 -25.29 17.98
C SER A 37 23.21 -25.44 16.93
N SER A 38 22.06 -25.96 17.35
CA SER A 38 20.88 -26.13 16.50
C SER A 38 20.44 -24.84 15.79
N ASP A 39 20.90 -23.68 16.27
CA ASP A 39 20.53 -22.34 15.79
C ASP A 39 21.21 -21.94 14.48
N PHE A 40 22.31 -22.59 14.07
CA PHE A 40 22.92 -22.35 12.74
C PHE A 40 22.24 -23.15 11.61
N SER A 41 21.45 -24.16 11.95
CA SER A 41 20.72 -24.99 10.97
C SER A 41 19.40 -24.37 10.51
N SER A 42 18.77 -23.52 11.33
CA SER A 42 17.54 -22.80 10.98
C SER A 42 17.82 -21.64 10.01
N SER A 43 18.84 -20.82 10.30
CA SER A 43 19.18 -19.65 9.48
C SER A 43 19.72 -19.98 8.08
N SER A 44 20.34 -21.13 7.88
CA SER A 44 20.82 -21.59 6.56
C SER A 44 19.71 -22.19 5.68
N LEU A 45 18.67 -22.79 6.28
CA LEU A 45 17.45 -23.19 5.59
C LEU A 45 16.63 -21.97 5.13
N ASP A 46 16.60 -20.91 5.94
CA ASP A 46 15.89 -19.67 5.60
C ASP A 46 16.59 -18.86 4.51
N ALA A 47 17.93 -18.82 4.49
CA ALA A 47 18.69 -18.13 3.45
C ALA A 47 18.63 -18.83 2.07
N ALA A 48 18.54 -20.17 2.03
CA ALA A 48 18.33 -20.92 0.79
C ALA A 48 16.89 -20.76 0.23
N LYS A 49 15.92 -20.43 1.10
CA LYS A 49 14.52 -20.15 0.75
C LYS A 49 14.33 -18.79 0.07
N ALA A 50 15.29 -17.88 0.23
CA ALA A 50 15.25 -16.51 -0.28
C ALA A 50 15.92 -16.29 -1.65
N ALA A 51 16.48 -17.33 -2.28
CA ALA A 51 16.91 -17.22 -3.67
C ALA A 51 15.69 -16.94 -4.56
N SER A 52 15.67 -15.75 -5.16
CA SER A 52 14.61 -15.25 -6.04
C SER A 52 14.44 -16.16 -7.26
N LEU A 53 13.69 -17.24 -7.08
CA LEU A 53 13.14 -18.03 -8.17
C LEU A 53 11.96 -17.23 -8.72
N THR A 54 12.08 -16.77 -9.96
CA THR A 54 10.94 -16.32 -10.75
C THR A 54 9.78 -17.26 -10.52
N SER A 55 8.66 -16.74 -10.02
CA SER A 55 7.48 -17.57 -9.73
C SER A 55 7.13 -18.36 -10.99
N PRO A 56 6.95 -19.69 -10.90
CA PRO A 56 6.58 -20.51 -12.05
C PRO A 56 5.10 -20.32 -12.44
N VAL A 57 4.41 -19.39 -11.76
CA VAL A 57 3.06 -18.92 -12.09
C VAL A 57 2.99 -17.39 -12.09
N THR A 58 2.12 -16.85 -12.91
CA THR A 58 1.63 -15.47 -12.86
C THR A 58 0.24 -15.42 -12.28
N VAL A 59 -0.04 -14.36 -11.53
CA VAL A 59 -1.35 -14.07 -10.95
C VAL A 59 -1.84 -12.76 -11.55
N SER A 60 -3.09 -12.73 -12.04
CA SER A 60 -3.66 -11.49 -12.58
C SER A 60 -4.07 -10.51 -11.48
N ALA A 61 -4.39 -9.28 -11.88
CA ALA A 61 -5.12 -8.36 -11.02
C ALA A 61 -6.42 -8.99 -10.49
N LEU A 62 -6.81 -8.57 -9.30
CA LEU A 62 -8.06 -8.93 -8.67
C LEU A 62 -9.18 -8.07 -9.27
N SER A 63 -10.35 -8.67 -9.50
CA SER A 63 -11.54 -7.96 -9.99
C SER A 63 -12.80 -8.39 -9.23
N THR A 64 -13.79 -7.51 -9.20
CA THR A 64 -15.13 -7.76 -8.67
C THR A 64 -16.13 -6.95 -9.47
N THR A 65 -17.39 -7.37 -9.46
CA THR A 65 -18.51 -6.61 -10.04
C THR A 65 -19.46 -6.06 -8.97
N ASP A 66 -19.36 -6.53 -7.73
CA ASP A 66 -20.34 -6.28 -6.66
C ASP A 66 -19.67 -5.99 -5.29
N GLY A 67 -18.33 -5.97 -5.22
CA GLY A 67 -17.58 -5.85 -3.97
C GLY A 67 -17.61 -7.09 -3.08
N LYS A 68 -18.39 -8.12 -3.43
CA LYS A 68 -18.60 -9.34 -2.64
C LYS A 68 -17.88 -10.53 -3.25
N THR A 69 -18.05 -10.71 -4.55
CA THR A 69 -17.50 -11.81 -5.33
C THR A 69 -16.27 -11.33 -6.05
N TRP A 70 -15.14 -11.89 -5.67
CA TRP A 70 -13.83 -11.52 -6.14
C TRP A 70 -13.26 -12.62 -6.99
N GLN A 71 -12.51 -12.25 -8.03
CA GLN A 71 -11.85 -13.21 -8.90
C GLN A 71 -10.48 -12.73 -9.36
N PHE A 72 -9.59 -13.69 -9.57
CA PHE A 72 -8.29 -13.50 -10.20
C PHE A 72 -7.92 -14.77 -10.94
N THR A 73 -6.94 -14.70 -11.84
CA THR A 73 -6.44 -15.86 -12.55
C THR A 73 -5.04 -16.25 -12.09
N VAL A 74 -4.76 -17.56 -12.14
CA VAL A 74 -3.43 -18.13 -11.96
C VAL A 74 -3.06 -18.91 -13.20
N GLN A 75 -1.93 -18.57 -13.80
CA GLN A 75 -1.44 -19.20 -15.02
C GLN A 75 0.01 -19.64 -14.82
N LYS A 76 0.35 -20.83 -15.30
CA LYS A 76 1.72 -21.33 -15.31
C LYS A 76 2.56 -20.59 -16.36
N THR A 77 3.76 -20.15 -15.98
CA THR A 77 4.67 -19.38 -16.85
C THR A 77 5.90 -20.14 -17.32
N ALA A 78 6.32 -21.18 -16.60
CA ALA A 78 7.49 -21.97 -16.96
C ALA A 78 7.09 -23.17 -17.84
N GLU A 79 7.82 -23.39 -18.93
CA GLU A 79 7.73 -24.62 -19.72
C GLU A 79 8.24 -25.82 -18.92
N GLY A 80 7.61 -26.99 -19.08
CA GLY A 80 8.07 -28.26 -18.50
C GLY A 80 7.39 -28.67 -17.19
N ASN A 81 7.92 -29.67 -16.48
CA ASN A 81 7.25 -30.29 -15.33
C ASN A 81 7.39 -29.46 -14.04
N VAL A 82 6.63 -28.38 -13.92
CA VAL A 82 6.39 -27.74 -12.62
C VAL A 82 5.39 -28.60 -11.84
N ALA A 83 5.69 -28.83 -10.55
CA ALA A 83 4.75 -29.48 -9.64
C ALA A 83 3.42 -28.69 -9.61
N ASN A 84 2.32 -29.36 -9.31
CA ASN A 84 1.03 -28.68 -9.21
C ASN A 84 1.02 -27.69 -8.05
N ILE A 85 0.10 -26.72 -8.14
CA ILE A 85 -0.28 -25.89 -7.02
C ILE A 85 -0.93 -26.78 -5.95
N GLY A 86 -0.27 -26.92 -4.80
CA GLY A 86 -0.80 -27.67 -3.66
C GLY A 86 -1.81 -26.85 -2.85
N SER A 87 -1.55 -25.54 -2.73
CA SER A 87 -2.47 -24.61 -2.10
C SER A 87 -2.22 -23.18 -2.58
N LEU A 88 -3.28 -22.38 -2.59
CA LEU A 88 -3.22 -20.92 -2.66
C LEU A 88 -3.55 -20.36 -1.28
N LEU A 89 -2.81 -19.35 -0.84
CA LEU A 89 -3.18 -18.53 0.30
C LEU A 89 -3.37 -17.10 -0.16
N LEU A 90 -4.35 -16.43 0.42
CA LEU A 90 -4.78 -15.10 0.02
C LEU A 90 -4.98 -14.23 1.25
N THR A 91 -4.47 -13.00 1.19
CA THR A 91 -4.89 -11.90 2.05
C THR A 91 -5.37 -10.75 1.18
N LEU A 92 -6.23 -9.91 1.75
CA LEU A 92 -6.69 -8.68 1.11
C LEU A 92 -6.22 -7.49 1.94
N THR A 93 -5.85 -6.42 1.26
CA THR A 93 -5.55 -5.12 1.86
C THR A 93 -6.66 -4.16 1.46
N GLY A 94 -7.31 -3.58 2.46
CA GLY A 94 -8.33 -2.56 2.28
C GLY A 94 -7.76 -1.24 1.80
N CYS A 95 -8.67 -0.29 1.58
CA CYS A 95 -8.33 1.05 1.10
C CYS A 95 -7.65 1.93 2.14
N ASP A 96 -7.80 1.57 3.41
CA ASP A 96 -7.14 2.16 4.57
C ASP A 96 -5.73 1.59 4.84
N ASP A 97 -5.19 0.81 3.90
CA ASP A 97 -3.92 0.09 4.03
C ASP A 97 -3.88 -0.95 5.17
N GLN A 98 -5.05 -1.31 5.72
CA GLN A 98 -5.16 -2.38 6.72
C GLN A 98 -5.45 -3.71 6.05
N GLN A 99 -4.94 -4.79 6.66
CA GLN A 99 -5.30 -6.14 6.23
C GLN A 99 -6.76 -6.44 6.59
N ILE A 100 -7.52 -6.91 5.62
CA ILE A 100 -8.86 -7.44 5.84
C ILE A 100 -8.72 -8.91 6.24
N ALA A 101 -9.00 -9.21 7.50
CA ALA A 101 -8.91 -10.56 8.03
C ALA A 101 -9.94 -11.49 7.35
N LEU A 102 -9.46 -12.45 6.56
CA LEU A 102 -10.31 -13.49 5.97
C LEU A 102 -10.50 -14.62 6.98
N THR A 103 -11.75 -14.96 7.28
CA THR A 103 -12.15 -15.93 8.31
C THR A 103 -13.37 -16.74 7.86
N SER A 104 -13.71 -17.79 8.60
CA SER A 104 -14.92 -18.58 8.35
C SER A 104 -16.22 -17.78 8.53
N ALA A 105 -16.16 -16.61 9.18
CA ALA A 105 -17.34 -15.77 9.38
C ALA A 105 -17.64 -14.87 8.17
N ASN A 106 -16.63 -14.55 7.35
CA ASN A 106 -16.79 -13.61 6.24
C ASN A 106 -16.53 -14.21 4.85
N VAL A 107 -15.86 -15.35 4.72
CA VAL A 107 -15.75 -16.07 3.45
C VAL A 107 -16.90 -17.08 3.33
N VAL A 108 -17.80 -16.86 2.38
CA VAL A 108 -19.01 -17.67 2.16
C VAL A 108 -18.71 -18.88 1.29
N SER A 109 -17.94 -18.68 0.22
CA SER A 109 -17.63 -19.74 -0.75
C SER A 109 -16.35 -19.45 -1.50
N ALA A 110 -15.77 -20.50 -2.09
CA ALA A 110 -14.68 -20.40 -3.03
C ALA A 110 -14.82 -21.45 -4.13
N SER A 111 -14.32 -21.16 -5.32
CA SER A 111 -14.27 -22.08 -6.44
C SER A 111 -13.08 -21.81 -7.34
N VAL A 112 -12.73 -22.82 -8.12
CA VAL A 112 -11.78 -22.72 -9.21
C VAL A 112 -12.46 -23.15 -10.50
N THR A 113 -12.23 -22.39 -11.58
CA THR A 113 -12.67 -22.74 -12.92
C THR A 113 -11.44 -22.98 -13.79
N GLY A 114 -11.25 -24.23 -14.21
CA GLY A 114 -10.28 -24.67 -15.21
C GLY A 114 -11.02 -25.26 -16.42
N SER A 115 -10.81 -26.55 -16.72
CA SER A 115 -11.71 -27.27 -17.65
C SER A 115 -13.05 -27.66 -17.01
N LEU A 116 -13.10 -27.74 -15.68
CA LEU A 116 -14.32 -27.87 -14.90
C LEU A 116 -14.40 -26.80 -13.81
N VAL A 117 -15.61 -26.56 -13.31
CA VAL A 117 -15.85 -25.73 -12.13
C VAL A 117 -15.83 -26.62 -10.91
N GLN A 118 -14.92 -26.36 -9.97
CA GLN A 118 -14.81 -27.07 -8.71
C GLN A 118 -15.13 -26.12 -7.56
N SER A 119 -16.04 -26.52 -6.68
CA SER A 119 -16.22 -25.87 -5.39
C SER A 119 -15.06 -26.25 -4.45
N LEU A 120 -14.47 -25.27 -3.80
CA LEU A 120 -13.36 -25.44 -2.86
C LEU A 120 -13.86 -25.14 -1.45
N ALA A 121 -13.43 -25.94 -0.47
CA ALA A 121 -13.70 -25.66 0.93
C ALA A 121 -12.70 -24.59 1.44
N PRO A 122 -13.15 -23.39 1.84
CA PRO A 122 -12.28 -22.40 2.46
C PRO A 122 -11.64 -22.96 3.73
N SER A 123 -10.33 -22.76 3.90
CA SER A 123 -9.62 -23.03 5.15
C SER A 123 -8.88 -21.78 5.62
N PHE A 124 -8.65 -21.68 6.93
CA PHE A 124 -8.02 -20.52 7.59
C PHE A 124 -6.86 -20.94 8.48
N LYS A 125 -6.33 -22.15 8.22
CA LYS A 125 -5.19 -22.73 8.91
C LYS A 125 -4.21 -23.27 7.87
N GLU A 126 -2.95 -23.00 8.10
CA GLU A 126 -1.85 -23.69 7.47
C GLU A 126 -1.81 -25.09 8.08
N GLY A 127 -1.78 -26.11 7.22
CA GLY A 127 -1.45 -27.45 7.71
C GLY A 127 -0.06 -27.44 8.36
N ASN A 128 0.18 -28.29 9.36
CA ASN A 128 1.49 -28.40 9.98
C ASN A 128 2.60 -28.60 8.92
N GLY A 129 3.67 -27.79 8.98
CA GLY A 129 4.82 -27.90 8.07
C GLY A 129 4.62 -27.24 6.70
N SER A 130 3.88 -26.14 6.62
CA SER A 130 3.72 -25.38 5.38
C SER A 130 5.03 -24.70 4.94
N ALA A 131 5.23 -24.60 3.63
CA ALA A 131 6.35 -23.87 3.05
C ALA A 131 6.16 -22.34 3.12
N CYS A 132 4.92 -21.88 3.26
CA CYS A 132 4.58 -20.47 3.40
C CYS A 132 4.65 -20.08 4.87
N ASP A 133 5.28 -18.96 5.20
CA ASP A 133 5.23 -18.44 6.56
C ASP A 133 4.09 -17.43 6.66
N MET A 134 3.05 -17.79 7.41
CA MET A 134 1.86 -16.97 7.65
C MET A 134 1.79 -16.45 9.10
N SER A 135 2.87 -16.56 9.86
CA SER A 135 2.89 -16.21 11.29
C SER A 135 2.59 -14.73 11.57
N ALA A 136 2.95 -13.84 10.64
CA ALA A 136 2.71 -12.40 10.73
C ALA A 136 1.35 -11.95 10.14
N VAL A 137 0.54 -12.88 9.63
CA VAL A 137 -0.68 -12.57 8.87
C VAL A 137 -1.93 -12.81 9.70
N THR A 138 -2.73 -11.75 9.90
CA THR A 138 -3.99 -11.82 10.68
C THR A 138 -5.16 -12.28 9.82
N GLY A 139 -5.35 -13.58 9.70
CA GLY A 139 -6.46 -14.19 8.93
C GLY A 139 -6.22 -14.17 7.42
N TYR A 140 -6.30 -15.34 6.80
CA TYR A 140 -6.07 -15.56 5.38
C TYR A 140 -7.00 -16.65 4.87
N LEU A 141 -7.29 -16.62 3.57
CA LEU A 141 -8.02 -17.66 2.89
C LEU A 141 -7.04 -18.65 2.28
N ARG A 142 -7.10 -19.92 2.71
CA ARG A 142 -6.40 -21.04 2.09
C ARG A 142 -7.36 -21.85 1.21
N LEU A 143 -6.96 -22.07 -0.03
CA LEU A 143 -7.63 -22.92 -1.01
C LEU A 143 -6.71 -24.08 -1.38
N SER A 144 -7.20 -25.31 -1.29
CA SER A 144 -6.43 -26.52 -1.60
C SER A 144 -7.28 -27.55 -2.33
N ASP A 145 -6.72 -28.74 -2.55
CA ASP A 145 -7.44 -29.90 -3.08
C ASP A 145 -7.98 -29.67 -4.50
N PHE A 146 -7.23 -28.91 -5.31
CA PHE A 146 -7.49 -28.72 -6.73
C PHE A 146 -7.54 -30.09 -7.43
N GLN A 147 -8.69 -30.42 -8.02
CA GLN A 147 -8.91 -31.68 -8.74
C GLN A 147 -8.13 -31.75 -10.04
N GLU A 148 -8.05 -30.60 -10.73
CA GLU A 148 -7.27 -30.48 -11.95
C GLU A 148 -5.82 -30.12 -11.64
N LYS A 149 -4.93 -30.48 -12.58
CA LYS A 149 -3.53 -30.07 -12.59
C LYS A 149 -3.36 -28.81 -13.45
N LEU A 150 -2.61 -27.83 -12.96
CA LEU A 150 -2.31 -26.63 -13.74
C LEU A 150 -1.18 -26.96 -14.72
N THR A 151 -1.54 -27.33 -15.95
CA THR A 151 -0.58 -27.65 -17.02
C THR A 151 -0.24 -26.42 -17.85
N ASP A 152 0.78 -26.54 -18.71
CA ASP A 152 1.27 -25.47 -19.59
C ASP A 152 0.10 -24.87 -20.41
N GLY A 153 0.01 -23.54 -20.41
CA GLY A 153 -1.04 -22.79 -21.12
C GLY A 153 -2.44 -22.83 -20.46
N ARG A 154 -2.67 -23.59 -19.39
CA ARG A 154 -3.95 -23.54 -18.66
C ARG A 154 -3.98 -22.37 -17.68
N VAL A 155 -5.18 -21.82 -17.53
CA VAL A 155 -5.48 -20.71 -16.61
C VAL A 155 -6.55 -21.18 -15.64
N TYR A 156 -6.29 -21.02 -14.35
CA TYR A 156 -7.32 -21.15 -13.31
C TYR A 156 -7.92 -19.80 -13.03
N THR A 157 -9.24 -19.70 -13.12
CA THR A 157 -9.98 -18.57 -12.54
C THR A 157 -10.40 -18.95 -11.14
N ILE A 158 -9.78 -18.31 -10.15
CA ILE A 158 -10.15 -18.44 -8.75
C ILE A 158 -11.25 -17.44 -8.46
N ARG A 159 -12.32 -17.88 -7.81
CA ARG A 159 -13.41 -17.03 -7.35
C ARG A 159 -13.69 -17.29 -5.89
N PHE A 160 -13.91 -16.25 -5.11
CA PHE A 160 -14.37 -16.36 -3.74
C PHE A 160 -15.40 -15.27 -3.43
N THR A 161 -16.35 -15.59 -2.56
CA THR A 161 -17.43 -14.67 -2.19
C THR A 161 -17.36 -14.37 -0.71
N LEU A 162 -17.43 -13.09 -0.38
CA LEU A 162 -17.51 -12.59 0.98
C LEU A 162 -18.96 -12.36 1.40
N SER A 163 -19.23 -12.35 2.70
CA SER A 163 -20.56 -12.13 3.26
C SER A 163 -21.07 -10.70 3.06
N GLN A 164 -20.15 -9.74 2.88
CA GLN A 164 -20.45 -8.33 2.68
C GLN A 164 -19.58 -7.74 1.56
N ALA A 165 -20.07 -6.67 0.94
CA ALA A 165 -19.31 -5.94 -0.06
C ALA A 165 -18.19 -5.18 0.66
N ILE A 166 -16.99 -5.22 0.10
CA ILE A 166 -15.83 -4.48 0.59
C ILE A 166 -15.13 -3.81 -0.59
N GLN A 167 -14.25 -2.84 -0.33
CA GLN A 167 -13.30 -2.34 -1.30
C GLN A 167 -11.91 -2.90 -0.99
N VAL A 168 -11.15 -3.23 -2.03
CA VAL A 168 -9.84 -3.88 -1.91
C VAL A 168 -8.85 -3.11 -2.76
N LYS A 169 -7.80 -2.61 -2.11
CA LYS A 169 -6.66 -1.94 -2.76
C LYS A 169 -5.75 -2.94 -3.46
N SER A 170 -5.42 -4.04 -2.76
CA SER A 170 -4.56 -5.09 -3.28
C SER A 170 -4.81 -6.43 -2.58
N ALA A 171 -4.29 -7.50 -3.16
CA ALA A 171 -4.24 -8.82 -2.55
C ALA A 171 -2.82 -9.37 -2.59
N THR A 172 -2.42 -10.06 -1.53
CA THR A 172 -1.19 -10.86 -1.55
C THR A 172 -1.57 -12.33 -1.70
N VAL A 173 -0.98 -12.98 -2.71
CA VAL A 173 -1.24 -14.37 -3.07
C VAL A 173 0.03 -15.16 -2.89
N TRP A 174 -0.03 -16.17 -2.02
CA TRP A 174 1.01 -17.16 -1.87
C TRP A 174 0.61 -18.43 -2.60
N THR A 175 1.42 -18.82 -3.57
CA THR A 175 1.25 -20.06 -4.32
C THR A 175 2.23 -21.10 -3.79
N ARG A 176 1.70 -22.16 -3.16
CA ARG A 176 2.52 -23.30 -2.75
C ARG A 176 2.64 -24.28 -3.91
N ILE A 177 3.86 -24.52 -4.35
CA ILE A 177 4.20 -25.46 -5.40
C ILE A 177 5.24 -26.42 -4.84
N SER A 178 4.89 -27.70 -4.69
CA SER A 178 5.70 -28.66 -3.95
C SER A 178 6.01 -28.14 -2.52
N ASN A 179 7.29 -28.01 -2.17
CA ASN A 179 7.79 -27.49 -0.90
C ASN A 179 8.26 -26.03 -0.97
N ALA A 180 8.00 -25.34 -2.08
CA ALA A 180 8.29 -23.92 -2.23
C ALA A 180 7.02 -23.09 -2.09
N CYS A 181 7.18 -21.85 -1.61
CA CYS A 181 6.13 -20.86 -1.54
C CYS A 181 6.55 -19.63 -2.33
N HIS A 182 5.71 -19.24 -3.29
CA HIS A 182 5.94 -18.06 -4.12
C HIS A 182 4.89 -17.01 -3.77
N THR A 183 5.32 -15.81 -3.40
CA THR A 183 4.41 -14.70 -3.07
C THR A 183 4.37 -13.70 -4.21
N THR A 184 3.19 -13.14 -4.45
CA THR A 184 3.01 -12.00 -5.35
C THR A 184 1.90 -11.11 -4.81
N THR A 185 2.08 -9.80 -4.94
CA THR A 185 1.03 -8.82 -4.67
C THR A 185 0.40 -8.42 -6.00
N VAL A 186 -0.93 -8.40 -6.04
CA VAL A 186 -1.72 -7.99 -7.21
C VAL A 186 -2.64 -6.85 -6.84
N SER A 187 -2.83 -5.92 -7.78
CA SER A 187 -3.75 -4.79 -7.59
C SER A 187 -5.19 -5.25 -7.57
N GLY A 188 -6.01 -4.63 -6.71
CA GLY A 188 -7.46 -4.67 -6.80
C GLY A 188 -7.99 -3.74 -7.88
N PRO A 189 -9.31 -3.76 -8.16
CA PRO A 189 -9.97 -2.86 -9.10
C PRO A 189 -9.92 -1.40 -8.63
N GLY A 190 -9.44 -1.17 -7.41
CA GLY A 190 -9.23 0.14 -6.85
C GLY A 190 -10.14 0.39 -5.67
N CYS A 191 -9.72 1.34 -4.88
CA CYS A 191 -10.59 2.07 -4.00
C CYS A 191 -11.20 3.14 -4.87
N ASP A 192 -12.51 3.10 -5.10
CA ASP A 192 -13.16 4.22 -5.76
C ASP A 192 -12.79 5.47 -4.96
N VAL A 193 -12.44 6.55 -5.66
CA VAL A 193 -12.07 7.84 -5.07
C VAL A 193 -13.24 8.45 -4.25
N MET A 194 -14.35 7.72 -4.10
CA MET A 194 -15.44 8.00 -3.16
C MET A 194 -14.99 8.19 -1.72
N ASP A 195 -13.79 7.74 -1.34
CA ASP A 195 -13.22 8.03 -0.02
C ASP A 195 -12.69 9.48 0.12
N LEU A 196 -12.63 10.23 -0.97
CA LEU A 196 -12.30 11.66 -0.97
C LEU A 196 -13.55 12.55 -0.94
N CYS A 197 -14.73 11.95 -0.96
CA CYS A 197 -16.00 12.56 -1.27
C CYS A 197 -16.72 12.97 0.03
N GLY A 198 -16.47 14.19 0.48
CA GLY A 198 -17.02 14.74 1.71
C GLY A 198 -17.77 16.05 1.50
N GLU A 199 -18.13 16.65 2.62
CA GLU A 199 -18.66 18.01 2.64
C GLU A 199 -17.54 18.99 2.26
N GLY A 200 -17.81 19.83 1.26
CA GLY A 200 -16.88 20.90 0.89
C GLY A 200 -16.74 21.95 2.01
N GLN A 201 -15.68 22.76 1.94
CA GLN A 201 -15.40 23.79 2.97
C GLN A 201 -16.62 24.68 3.32
N GLY A 202 -17.50 24.96 2.35
CA GLY A 202 -18.69 25.78 2.55
C GLY A 202 -19.70 25.21 3.57
N ALA A 203 -19.72 23.90 3.78
CA ALA A 203 -20.55 23.27 4.80
C ALA A 203 -20.09 23.66 6.23
N PHE A 204 -18.76 23.76 6.43
CA PHE A 204 -18.14 24.04 7.72
C PHE A 204 -17.94 25.54 8.01
N HIS A 205 -18.35 26.42 7.10
CA HIS A 205 -18.31 27.88 7.28
C HIS A 205 -19.56 28.42 8.01
N LYS A 206 -20.37 27.55 8.64
CA LYS A 206 -21.61 27.91 9.35
C LYS A 206 -21.48 27.62 10.83
N ALA A 207 -22.02 28.47 11.69
CA ALA A 207 -22.05 28.20 13.13
C ALA A 207 -22.88 26.93 13.44
N GLY A 208 -22.38 26.10 14.34
CA GLY A 208 -22.93 24.80 14.70
C GLY A 208 -22.58 23.65 13.75
N SER A 209 -21.93 23.92 12.61
CA SER A 209 -21.61 22.88 11.61
C SER A 209 -20.50 21.94 12.05
N TRP A 210 -19.68 22.32 13.04
CA TRP A 210 -18.62 21.46 13.56
C TRP A 210 -19.13 20.43 14.58
N ASN A 211 -20.42 20.47 14.95
CA ASN A 211 -21.03 19.51 15.90
C ASN A 211 -20.26 19.36 17.22
N GLY A 212 -19.69 20.46 17.74
CA GLY A 212 -18.89 20.48 18.97
C GLY A 212 -17.47 19.92 18.83
N GLN A 213 -17.05 19.55 17.61
CA GLN A 213 -15.69 19.10 17.34
C GLN A 213 -14.68 20.25 17.38
N THR A 214 -13.42 19.88 17.58
CA THR A 214 -12.27 20.78 17.44
C THR A 214 -11.28 20.16 16.45
N VAL A 215 -10.53 21.00 15.76
CA VAL A 215 -9.48 20.55 14.84
C VAL A 215 -8.12 20.98 15.36
N THR A 216 -7.10 20.13 15.18
CA THR A 216 -5.71 20.47 15.50
C THR A 216 -4.91 20.56 14.21
N LEU A 217 -4.30 21.72 13.96
CA LEU A 217 -3.50 22.03 12.77
C LEU A 217 -2.31 22.91 13.15
N GLY A 218 -1.14 22.60 12.60
CA GLY A 218 0.11 23.29 12.90
C GLY A 218 0.49 23.23 14.38
N GLY A 219 0.09 22.17 15.10
CA GLY A 219 0.30 22.03 16.53
C GLY A 219 -0.64 22.85 17.43
N TYR A 220 -1.65 23.52 16.87
CA TYR A 220 -2.64 24.29 17.64
C TYR A 220 -4.04 23.71 17.49
N THR A 221 -4.79 23.66 18.59
CA THR A 221 -6.21 23.30 18.58
C THR A 221 -7.08 24.53 18.38
N TYR A 222 -8.06 24.40 17.48
CA TYR A 222 -9.02 25.43 17.11
C TYR A 222 -10.43 24.97 17.43
N THR A 223 -11.17 25.84 18.10
CA THR A 223 -12.61 25.74 18.27
C THR A 223 -13.34 26.17 17.00
N GLU A 224 -14.62 25.82 16.88
CA GLU A 224 -15.46 26.28 15.77
C GLU A 224 -15.46 27.80 15.64
N ALA A 225 -15.61 28.54 16.74
CA ALA A 225 -15.64 30.00 16.71
C ALA A 225 -14.32 30.60 16.16
N GLU A 226 -13.18 30.05 16.57
CA GLU A 226 -11.87 30.45 16.03
C GLU A 226 -11.73 30.08 14.56
N GLY A 227 -12.12 28.85 14.19
CA GLY A 227 -12.06 28.36 12.82
C GLY A 227 -12.91 29.20 11.86
N LEU A 228 -14.15 29.51 12.23
CA LEU A 228 -15.05 30.36 11.45
C LEU A 228 -14.50 31.78 11.28
N ALA A 229 -13.87 32.35 12.31
CA ALA A 229 -13.23 33.66 12.22
C ALA A 229 -12.04 33.66 11.24
N ILE A 230 -11.33 32.53 11.11
CA ILE A 230 -10.25 32.36 10.13
C ILE A 230 -10.81 32.09 8.73
N MET A 231 -11.86 31.28 8.60
CA MET A 231 -12.45 30.86 7.32
C MET A 231 -13.26 31.98 6.62
N THR A 232 -13.91 32.86 7.38
CA THR A 232 -14.80 33.91 6.86
C THR A 232 -14.03 35.16 6.44
N PRO A 233 -14.10 35.63 5.18
CA PRO A 233 -13.28 36.75 4.71
C PRO A 233 -13.64 38.08 5.38
N ASN A 234 -12.66 38.72 6.03
CA ASN A 234 -12.81 40.07 6.58
C ASN A 234 -11.96 41.05 5.75
N GLY A 235 -12.42 41.38 4.54
CA GLY A 235 -12.06 42.61 3.82
C GLY A 235 -10.63 42.83 3.30
N ASN A 236 -9.60 42.11 3.74
CA ASN A 236 -8.23 42.25 3.22
C ASN A 236 -7.57 40.88 3.05
N SER A 237 -7.40 40.44 1.80
CA SER A 237 -6.95 39.08 1.43
C SER A 237 -5.66 39.10 0.60
N ALA A 238 -4.71 39.98 0.91
CA ALA A 238 -3.47 40.08 0.14
C ALA A 238 -2.36 39.15 0.69
N GLY A 239 -1.58 38.54 -0.22
CA GLY A 239 -0.33 37.84 0.13
C GLY A 239 -0.49 36.54 0.93
N GLY A 240 0.45 36.28 1.84
CA GLY A 240 0.61 35.04 2.61
C GLY A 240 -0.58 34.68 3.50
N LEU A 241 -1.39 35.68 3.86
CA LEU A 241 -2.67 35.46 4.52
C LEU A 241 -3.62 34.60 3.68
N LYS A 242 -3.68 34.84 2.37
CA LYS A 242 -4.54 34.07 1.47
C LYS A 242 -4.15 32.60 1.48
N ASP A 243 -2.84 32.33 1.47
CA ASP A 243 -2.31 30.96 1.43
C ASP A 243 -2.49 30.26 2.78
N ALA A 244 -2.19 30.92 3.91
CA ALA A 244 -2.40 30.36 5.25
C ALA A 244 -3.88 30.07 5.55
N ARG A 245 -4.77 30.99 5.15
CA ARG A 245 -6.21 30.80 5.27
C ARG A 245 -6.70 29.64 4.40
N ALA A 246 -6.26 29.55 3.14
CA ALA A 246 -6.64 28.45 2.27
C ALA A 246 -6.16 27.10 2.84
N ALA A 247 -4.90 27.03 3.28
CA ALA A 247 -4.35 25.83 3.93
C ALA A 247 -5.15 25.44 5.18
N PHE A 248 -5.44 26.41 6.07
CA PHE A 248 -6.27 26.17 7.25
C PHE A 248 -7.68 25.69 6.89
N SER A 249 -8.38 26.39 5.99
CA SER A 249 -9.74 26.04 5.58
C SER A 249 -9.82 24.61 5.04
N GLN A 250 -8.88 24.22 4.18
CA GLN A 250 -8.87 22.89 3.56
C GLN A 250 -8.45 21.80 4.53
N GLY A 251 -7.42 22.05 5.35
CA GLY A 251 -7.00 21.12 6.39
C GLY A 251 -8.11 20.86 7.43
N ALA A 252 -8.80 21.92 7.86
CA ALA A 252 -9.90 21.81 8.81
C ALA A 252 -11.10 21.06 8.18
N THR A 253 -11.41 21.31 6.91
CA THR A 253 -12.46 20.59 6.17
C THR A 253 -12.17 19.09 6.12
N VAL A 254 -10.94 18.68 5.81
CA VAL A 254 -10.54 17.26 5.84
C VAL A 254 -10.72 16.67 7.24
N LEU A 255 -10.18 17.33 8.26
CA LEU A 255 -10.25 16.82 9.64
C LEU A 255 -11.69 16.68 10.15
N LEU A 256 -12.57 17.64 9.84
CA LEU A 256 -13.98 17.58 10.22
C LEU A 256 -14.70 16.45 9.48
N ASN A 257 -14.50 16.32 8.16
CA ASN A 257 -15.06 15.19 7.41
C ASN A 257 -14.61 13.84 7.98
N ARG A 258 -13.33 13.70 8.35
CA ARG A 258 -12.79 12.49 9.00
C ARG A 258 -13.46 12.22 10.35
N GLN A 259 -13.57 13.24 11.20
CA GLN A 259 -14.21 13.13 12.52
C GLN A 259 -15.71 12.80 12.43
N MET A 260 -16.37 13.24 11.36
CA MET A 260 -17.78 12.98 11.10
C MET A 260 -18.02 11.67 10.32
N GLY A 261 -16.96 11.00 9.88
CA GLY A 261 -17.04 9.75 9.12
C GLY A 261 -17.53 9.93 7.68
N TYR A 262 -17.43 11.15 7.12
CA TYR A 262 -17.77 11.43 5.72
C TYR A 262 -16.66 10.98 4.77
N ILE A 263 -15.41 10.96 5.23
CA ILE A 263 -14.25 10.43 4.50
C ILE A 263 -13.39 9.57 5.44
N SER A 264 -12.57 8.66 4.93
CA SER A 264 -11.72 7.83 5.78
C SER A 264 -10.70 8.63 6.57
N ALA A 265 -10.28 8.07 7.70
CA ALA A 265 -9.24 8.64 8.54
C ALA A 265 -7.90 8.91 7.80
N ASN A 266 -7.68 8.30 6.63
CA ASN A 266 -6.47 8.46 5.83
C ASN A 266 -6.65 9.32 4.58
N ALA A 267 -7.89 9.68 4.20
CA ALA A 267 -8.19 10.51 3.03
C ALA A 267 -7.46 11.87 3.09
N TYR A 268 -6.64 12.20 2.10
CA TYR A 268 -5.78 13.40 2.04
C TYR A 268 -4.62 13.45 3.05
N ALA A 269 -4.09 12.30 3.50
CA ALA A 269 -3.01 12.29 4.50
C ALA A 269 -1.74 13.05 4.07
N ALA A 270 -1.35 12.96 2.80
CA ALA A 270 -0.14 13.64 2.30
C ALA A 270 -0.34 15.16 2.21
N GLU A 271 -1.50 15.60 1.73
CA GLU A 271 -1.87 17.01 1.63
C GLU A 271 -2.01 17.63 3.02
N LEU A 272 -2.65 16.90 3.94
CA LEU A 272 -2.81 17.34 5.33
C LEU A 272 -1.47 17.44 6.04
N ALA A 273 -0.53 16.50 5.84
CA ALA A 273 0.82 16.59 6.38
C ALA A 273 1.59 17.82 5.84
N THR A 274 1.41 18.14 4.55
CA THR A 274 2.03 19.31 3.91
C THR A 274 1.46 20.62 4.48
N ILE A 275 0.13 20.68 4.67
CA ILE A 275 -0.57 21.81 5.29
C ILE A 275 -0.12 21.97 6.75
N ASP A 276 -0.11 20.89 7.53
CA ASP A 276 0.24 20.89 8.95
C ASP A 276 1.69 21.35 9.16
N ALA A 277 2.63 20.83 8.36
CA ALA A 277 4.02 21.26 8.38
C ALA A 277 4.16 22.77 8.11
N TYR A 278 3.44 23.30 7.13
CA TYR A 278 3.45 24.75 6.87
C TYR A 278 2.86 25.55 8.03
N LEU A 279 1.67 25.17 8.50
CA LEU A 279 0.98 25.88 9.58
C LEU A 279 1.77 25.83 10.90
N SER A 280 2.56 24.79 11.14
CA SER A 280 3.44 24.68 12.31
C SER A 280 4.58 25.71 12.33
N THR A 281 4.93 26.28 11.18
CA THR A 281 5.93 27.37 11.09
C THR A 281 5.34 28.74 11.46
N LEU A 282 4.03 28.82 11.63
CA LEU A 282 3.29 30.04 11.93
C LEU A 282 2.88 30.05 13.41
N ASN A 283 2.68 31.24 13.97
CA ASN A 283 1.96 31.37 15.23
C ASN A 283 0.51 30.90 15.05
N LYS A 284 -0.16 30.54 16.17
CA LYS A 284 -1.59 30.18 16.15
C LYS A 284 -2.38 31.22 15.36
N LEU A 285 -3.09 30.77 14.34
CA LEU A 285 -3.86 31.65 13.49
C LEU A 285 -4.99 32.29 14.31
N THR A 286 -5.12 33.60 14.20
CA THR A 286 -6.23 34.37 14.78
C THR A 286 -6.71 35.38 13.77
N SER A 287 -7.89 35.97 13.97
CA SER A 287 -8.40 37.05 13.12
C SER A 287 -7.55 38.33 13.14
N TYR A 288 -6.60 38.46 14.08
CA TYR A 288 -5.82 39.69 14.31
C TYR A 288 -4.30 39.54 14.09
N SER A 289 -3.74 38.32 14.07
CA SER A 289 -2.29 38.06 13.95
C SER A 289 -1.79 37.96 12.50
N ILE A 290 -2.34 38.78 11.60
CA ILE A 290 -2.31 38.54 10.14
C ILE A 290 -1.39 39.48 9.36
N VAL A 291 -0.96 40.58 9.97
CA VAL A 291 0.13 41.41 9.44
C VAL A 291 1.43 40.62 9.63
N ASP A 292 2.14 40.34 8.53
CA ASP A 292 3.45 39.65 8.45
C ASP A 292 3.46 38.12 8.29
N MET A 293 2.43 37.51 7.68
CA MET A 293 2.51 36.10 7.29
C MET A 293 3.49 35.87 6.12
N PRO A 294 4.38 34.86 6.20
CA PRO A 294 5.24 34.46 5.08
C PRO A 294 4.39 34.19 3.84
N THR A 295 4.74 34.82 2.72
CA THR A 295 4.09 34.56 1.43
C THR A 295 4.81 33.42 0.70
N GLY A 296 4.10 32.66 -0.14
CA GLY A 296 4.75 31.83 -1.16
C GLY A 296 5.06 30.38 -0.78
N ASN A 297 4.34 29.78 0.18
CA ASN A 297 4.41 28.32 0.36
C ASN A 297 3.61 27.61 -0.75
N ALA A 298 4.28 27.40 -1.89
CA ALA A 298 3.67 26.78 -3.07
C ALA A 298 3.18 25.35 -2.81
N ALA A 299 3.85 24.59 -1.94
CA ALA A 299 3.48 23.22 -1.60
C ALA A 299 2.17 23.16 -0.81
N ALA A 300 2.04 23.97 0.25
CA ALA A 300 0.81 24.05 1.03
C ALA A 300 -0.37 24.59 0.19
N LYS A 301 -0.10 25.55 -0.70
CA LYS A 301 -1.10 26.06 -1.65
C LYS A 301 -1.56 24.98 -2.63
N ALA A 302 -0.64 24.18 -3.18
CA ALA A 302 -0.97 23.09 -4.09
C ALA A 302 -1.78 22.00 -3.37
N ALA A 303 -1.37 21.62 -2.15
CA ALA A 303 -2.10 20.67 -1.31
C ALA A 303 -3.53 21.15 -0.99
N ALA A 304 -3.68 22.42 -0.59
CA ALA A 304 -4.99 23.02 -0.33
C ALA A 304 -5.86 23.08 -1.59
N GLY A 305 -5.28 23.43 -2.74
CA GLY A 305 -5.99 23.42 -4.03
C GLY A 305 -6.49 22.03 -4.39
N TYR A 306 -5.63 21.02 -4.30
CA TYR A 306 -5.99 19.63 -4.56
C TYR A 306 -7.17 19.16 -3.69
N ILE A 307 -7.14 19.42 -2.38
CA ILE A 307 -8.27 19.12 -1.49
C ILE A 307 -9.53 19.86 -1.96
N GLY A 308 -9.43 21.17 -2.21
CA GLY A 308 -10.58 21.99 -2.60
C GLY A 308 -11.27 21.52 -3.89
N ASP A 309 -10.49 21.01 -4.84
CA ASP A 309 -10.95 20.52 -6.14
C ASP A 309 -11.56 19.11 -6.05
N ASN A 310 -11.09 18.27 -5.12
CA ASN A 310 -11.47 16.84 -5.08
C ASN A 310 -12.40 16.48 -3.91
N ILE A 311 -12.54 17.33 -2.88
CA ILE A 311 -13.29 16.95 -1.67
C ILE A 311 -14.80 16.95 -1.86
N LYS A 312 -15.31 17.68 -2.84
CA LYS A 312 -16.73 17.71 -3.14
C LYS A 312 -17.05 16.60 -4.11
N CYS A 313 -18.06 15.79 -3.80
CA CYS A 313 -18.66 14.97 -4.83
C CYS A 313 -19.26 15.87 -5.90
N GLU A 314 -18.94 15.63 -7.18
CA GLU A 314 -19.81 16.09 -8.24
C GLU A 314 -21.19 15.47 -7.96
N GLU A 315 -22.23 16.32 -7.84
CA GLU A 315 -23.60 15.84 -7.85
C GLU A 315 -23.75 15.04 -9.14
N GLY A 316 -23.94 13.73 -9.03
CA GLY A 316 -23.94 12.85 -10.19
C GLY A 316 -24.88 13.36 -11.28
N GLU A 317 -24.30 13.67 -12.45
CA GLU A 317 -25.02 13.74 -13.71
C GLU A 317 -25.41 12.33 -14.19
#